data_AF-A0A7S3T343-F1
#
_entry.id   AF-A0A7S3T343-F1
#
_cell.length_a   1.000
_cell.length_b   1.000
_cell.length_c   1.000
_cell.angle_alpha   90.00
_cell.angle_beta   90.00
_cell.angle_gamma   90.00
#
_symmetry.space_group_name_H-M   'P 1'
#
loop_
_entity.id
_entity.type
_entity.pdbx_description
1 polymer ?
#
loop_
_entity_poly.entity_id
_entity_poly.type
_entity_poly.pdbx_seq_one_letter_code
_entity_poly.pdbx_strand_id
1 'polypeptide(L)'
;MHGGVHVRDRVQQQERELRQREAEVERGRERQVQLEQERARAEEERLAQEEKHSSLAEEAAAKGAKLKQLWAKFRAAQAEIDDLQHEQQQEKEDLLQTVRELTRQLQLQHLVIESFIPHADIEKLEARAVWDGDAEEWRLRPLADMRERESALQRPVSHPWLHRPTCLFASELSHDQAAGGGLRFRADNLLALDLDLPERTTADYEVDDLQPNVRAALSAALQTEEEIELEAEENLPNMVRSNAPPPHKAEPSGQRPRRKKKAAARSEAEELDVLLSGRAEEEAPAEEVFPEARGLGGGRRR
;
A
#
# COMPACT_ATOMS: atom_id res chain seq x y z
N MET A 1 -137.91 -4.09 -40.32
CA MET A 1 -136.44 -4.06 -40.52
C MET A 1 -135.75 -3.81 -39.18
N HIS A 2 -135.29 -4.82 -38.45
CA HIS A 2 -134.71 -4.63 -37.09
C HIS A 2 -133.34 -5.32 -36.85
N GLY A 3 -132.73 -5.94 -37.87
CA GLY A 3 -131.46 -6.68 -37.69
C GLY A 3 -130.21 -5.83 -37.38
N GLY A 4 -130.23 -4.53 -37.68
CA GLY A 4 -129.03 -3.67 -37.58
C GLY A 4 -128.64 -3.23 -36.16
N VAL A 5 -129.57 -3.22 -35.21
CA VAL A 5 -129.32 -2.68 -33.85
C VAL A 5 -128.49 -3.67 -33.02
N HIS A 6 -128.97 -4.91 -32.90
CA HIS A 6 -128.31 -5.95 -32.07
C HIS A 6 -126.92 -6.37 -32.56
N VAL A 7 -126.63 -6.23 -33.86
CA VAL A 7 -125.27 -6.45 -34.39
C VAL A 7 -124.33 -5.34 -33.90
N ARG A 8 -124.78 -4.08 -33.92
CA ARG A 8 -124.01 -2.92 -33.46
C ARG A 8 -123.70 -3.01 -31.96
N ASP A 9 -124.65 -3.47 -31.15
CA ASP A 9 -124.45 -3.66 -29.71
C ASP A 9 -123.46 -4.81 -29.41
N ARG A 10 -123.53 -5.93 -30.14
CA ARG A 10 -122.55 -7.03 -30.01
C ARG A 10 -121.14 -6.59 -30.41
N VAL A 11 -120.99 -5.85 -31.50
CA VAL A 11 -119.69 -5.29 -31.91
C VAL A 11 -119.16 -4.34 -30.85
N GLN A 12 -119.99 -3.44 -30.29
CA GLN A 12 -119.56 -2.58 -29.16
C GLN A 12 -119.17 -3.37 -27.90
N GLN A 13 -119.81 -4.50 -27.61
CA GLN A 13 -119.41 -5.36 -26.49
C GLN A 13 -118.05 -6.01 -26.77
N GLN A 14 -117.84 -6.56 -27.96
CA GLN A 14 -116.56 -7.14 -28.37
C GLN A 14 -115.43 -6.11 -28.44
N GLU A 15 -115.67 -4.89 -28.92
CA GLU A 15 -114.72 -3.77 -28.89
C GLU A 15 -114.32 -3.39 -27.45
N ARG A 16 -115.27 -3.40 -26.50
CA ARG A 16 -114.98 -3.14 -25.08
C ARG A 16 -114.18 -4.27 -24.44
N GLU A 17 -114.52 -5.52 -24.75
CA GLU A 17 -113.82 -6.69 -24.21
C GLU A 17 -112.40 -6.82 -24.78
N LEU A 18 -112.21 -6.51 -26.07
CA LEU A 18 -110.88 -6.39 -26.70
C LEU A 18 -110.05 -5.30 -26.01
N ARG A 19 -110.58 -4.07 -25.87
CA ARG A 19 -109.87 -2.98 -25.19
C ARG A 19 -109.51 -3.30 -23.73
N GLN A 20 -110.33 -4.07 -23.03
CA GLN A 20 -110.02 -4.53 -21.67
C GLN A 20 -108.84 -5.51 -21.68
N ARG A 21 -108.85 -6.50 -22.58
CA ARG A 21 -107.75 -7.47 -22.72
C ARG A 21 -106.47 -6.83 -23.26
N GLU A 22 -106.56 -5.86 -24.16
CA GLU A 22 -105.44 -5.05 -24.65
C GLU A 22 -104.80 -4.27 -23.49
N ALA A 23 -105.60 -3.55 -22.69
CA ALA A 23 -105.10 -2.84 -21.51
C ALA A 23 -104.54 -3.78 -20.42
N GLU A 24 -105.05 -5.00 -20.28
CA GLU A 24 -104.49 -6.02 -19.38
C GLU A 24 -103.15 -6.57 -19.89
N VAL A 25 -103.01 -6.78 -21.21
CA VAL A 25 -101.76 -7.18 -21.86
C VAL A 25 -100.72 -6.08 -21.82
N GLU A 26 -101.11 -4.81 -22.01
CA GLU A 26 -100.23 -3.65 -21.84
C GLU A 26 -99.73 -3.55 -20.40
N ARG A 27 -100.63 -3.57 -19.40
CA ARG A 27 -100.24 -3.65 -17.97
C ARG A 27 -99.42 -4.89 -17.63
N GLY A 28 -99.53 -5.97 -18.41
CA GLY A 28 -98.67 -7.15 -18.30
C GLY A 28 -97.25 -6.86 -18.76
N ARG A 29 -97.13 -6.30 -19.97
CA ARG A 29 -95.85 -5.89 -20.59
C ARG A 29 -95.14 -4.80 -19.78
N GLU A 30 -95.85 -3.80 -19.29
CA GLU A 30 -95.31 -2.75 -18.41
C GLU A 30 -94.65 -3.35 -17.17
N ARG A 31 -95.32 -4.30 -16.50
CA ARG A 31 -94.78 -4.99 -15.32
C ARG A 31 -93.63 -5.94 -15.66
N GLN A 32 -93.64 -6.58 -16.83
CA GLN A 32 -92.51 -7.38 -17.32
C GLN A 32 -91.29 -6.49 -17.56
N VAL A 33 -91.44 -5.37 -18.28
CA VAL A 33 -90.36 -4.41 -18.55
C VAL A 33 -89.84 -3.76 -17.27
N GLN A 34 -90.70 -3.49 -16.27
CA GLN A 34 -90.27 -3.03 -14.95
C GLN A 34 -89.42 -4.09 -14.23
N LEU A 35 -89.86 -5.34 -14.17
CA LEU A 35 -89.10 -6.45 -13.57
C LEU A 35 -87.79 -6.74 -14.30
N GLU A 36 -87.74 -6.59 -15.63
CA GLU A 36 -86.53 -6.73 -16.43
C GLU A 36 -85.56 -5.57 -16.18
N GLN A 37 -86.04 -4.33 -16.03
CA GLN A 37 -85.20 -3.19 -15.63
C GLN A 37 -84.69 -3.29 -14.19
N GLU A 38 -85.50 -3.79 -13.25
CA GLU A 38 -85.07 -4.04 -11.87
C GLU A 38 -84.02 -5.14 -11.79
N ARG A 39 -84.17 -6.22 -12.57
CA ARG A 39 -83.13 -7.25 -12.72
C ARG A 39 -81.85 -6.71 -13.35
N ALA A 40 -81.95 -5.97 -14.46
CA ALA A 40 -80.78 -5.39 -15.12
C ALA A 40 -79.99 -4.50 -14.15
N ARG A 41 -80.67 -3.63 -13.37
CA ARG A 41 -80.03 -2.81 -12.34
C ARG A 41 -79.40 -3.64 -11.22
N ALA A 42 -80.08 -4.69 -10.74
CA ALA A 42 -79.52 -5.57 -9.72
C ALA A 42 -78.30 -6.36 -10.22
N GLU A 43 -78.27 -6.73 -11.51
CA GLU A 43 -77.14 -7.38 -12.17
C GLU A 43 -75.98 -6.38 -12.40
N GLU A 44 -76.26 -5.14 -12.83
CA GLU A 44 -75.29 -4.04 -12.90
C GLU A 44 -74.69 -3.69 -11.54
N GLU A 45 -75.52 -3.53 -10.50
CA GLU A 45 -75.08 -3.27 -9.12
C GLU A 45 -74.24 -4.41 -8.55
N ARG A 46 -74.57 -5.67 -8.89
CA ARG A 46 -73.79 -6.85 -8.50
C ARG A 46 -72.45 -6.91 -9.22
N LEU A 47 -72.42 -6.72 -10.54
CA LEU A 47 -71.17 -6.67 -11.31
C LEU A 47 -70.25 -5.55 -10.80
N ALA A 48 -70.81 -4.35 -10.56
CA ALA A 48 -70.10 -3.22 -9.98
C ALA A 48 -69.67 -3.45 -8.51
N GLN A 49 -70.13 -4.50 -7.82
CA GLN A 49 -69.58 -4.95 -6.54
C GLN A 49 -68.48 -5.98 -6.76
N GLU A 50 -68.70 -6.97 -7.65
CA GLU A 50 -67.71 -8.00 -8.01
C GLU A 50 -66.41 -7.38 -8.56
N GLU A 51 -66.49 -6.36 -9.42
CA GLU A 51 -65.33 -5.59 -9.91
C GLU A 51 -64.55 -4.90 -8.77
N LYS A 52 -65.26 -4.27 -7.82
CA LYS A 52 -64.64 -3.61 -6.66
C LYS A 52 -63.96 -4.64 -5.75
N HIS A 53 -64.59 -5.79 -5.54
CA HIS A 53 -64.00 -6.88 -4.76
C HIS A 53 -62.80 -7.53 -5.46
N SER A 54 -62.80 -7.69 -6.79
CA SER A 54 -61.63 -8.13 -7.56
C SER A 54 -60.47 -7.14 -7.40
N SER A 55 -60.71 -5.85 -7.66
CA SER A 55 -59.73 -4.77 -7.53
C SER A 55 -59.09 -4.73 -6.12
N LEU A 56 -59.90 -4.82 -5.06
CA LEU A 56 -59.41 -4.88 -3.68
C LEU A 56 -58.63 -6.18 -3.37
N ALA A 57 -59.03 -7.32 -3.92
CA ALA A 57 -58.34 -8.60 -3.76
C ALA A 57 -56.99 -8.61 -4.51
N GLU A 58 -56.93 -8.05 -5.72
CA GLU A 58 -55.71 -7.85 -6.50
C GLU A 58 -54.74 -6.90 -5.81
N GLU A 59 -55.23 -5.79 -5.24
CA GLU A 59 -54.42 -4.90 -4.40
C GLU A 59 -53.89 -5.62 -3.16
N ALA A 60 -54.72 -6.41 -2.47
CA ALA A 60 -54.30 -7.17 -1.29
C ALA A 60 -53.24 -8.23 -1.64
N ALA A 61 -53.43 -8.96 -2.74
CA ALA A 61 -52.46 -9.93 -3.26
C ALA A 61 -51.14 -9.25 -3.66
N ALA A 62 -51.19 -8.11 -4.36
CA ALA A 62 -50.00 -7.35 -4.75
C ALA A 62 -49.24 -6.77 -3.55
N LYS A 63 -49.95 -6.31 -2.51
CA LYS A 63 -49.36 -5.85 -1.24
C LYS A 63 -48.75 -7.03 -0.47
N GLY A 64 -49.46 -8.15 -0.38
CA GLY A 64 -48.97 -9.39 0.25
C GLY A 64 -47.74 -9.98 -0.43
N ALA A 65 -47.69 -9.98 -1.77
CA ALA A 65 -46.53 -10.43 -2.54
C ALA A 65 -45.31 -9.53 -2.28
N LYS A 66 -45.49 -8.20 -2.24
CA LYS A 66 -44.43 -7.25 -1.87
C LYS A 66 -43.96 -7.47 -0.42
N LEU A 67 -44.89 -7.71 0.51
CA LEU A 67 -44.54 -7.99 1.91
C LEU A 67 -43.74 -9.29 2.05
N LYS A 68 -44.14 -10.38 1.37
CA LYS A 68 -43.36 -11.64 1.33
C LYS A 68 -41.95 -11.43 0.77
N GLN A 69 -41.81 -10.66 -0.31
CA GLN A 69 -40.49 -10.33 -0.89
C GLN A 69 -39.61 -9.48 0.04
N LEU A 70 -40.20 -8.52 0.77
CA LEU A 70 -39.47 -7.70 1.75
C LEU A 70 -39.09 -8.50 2.98
N TRP A 71 -39.97 -9.39 3.47
CA TRP A 71 -39.70 -10.26 4.61
C TRP A 71 -38.61 -11.29 4.29
N ALA A 72 -38.61 -11.88 3.09
CA ALA A 72 -37.54 -12.76 2.65
C ALA A 72 -36.18 -12.03 2.56
N LYS A 73 -36.16 -10.79 2.06
CA LYS A 73 -34.94 -9.95 2.06
C LYS A 73 -34.48 -9.59 3.47
N PHE A 74 -35.41 -9.28 4.38
CA PHE A 74 -35.11 -9.01 5.78
C PHE A 74 -34.52 -10.25 6.48
N ARG A 75 -35.09 -11.44 6.25
CA ARG A 75 -34.55 -12.71 6.78
C ARG A 75 -33.17 -13.04 6.23
N ALA A 76 -32.94 -12.85 4.93
CA ALA A 76 -31.63 -13.03 4.32
C ALA A 76 -30.59 -12.06 4.89
N ALA A 77 -30.94 -10.77 5.04
CA ALA A 77 -30.05 -9.78 5.65
C ALA A 77 -29.81 -10.00 7.15
N GLN A 78 -30.78 -10.58 7.87
CA GLN A 78 -30.59 -10.98 9.27
C GLN A 78 -29.60 -12.16 9.38
N ALA A 79 -29.76 -13.19 8.55
CA ALA A 79 -28.81 -14.29 8.48
C ALA A 79 -27.39 -13.81 8.12
N GLU A 80 -27.26 -12.95 7.09
CA GLU A 80 -25.99 -12.32 6.71
C GLU A 80 -25.36 -11.51 7.87
N ILE A 81 -26.16 -10.85 8.70
CA ILE A 81 -25.70 -10.14 9.92
C ILE A 81 -25.25 -11.11 11.02
N ASP A 82 -25.93 -12.25 11.19
CA ASP A 82 -25.62 -13.24 12.22
C ASP A 82 -24.38 -14.07 11.84
N ASP A 83 -24.24 -14.43 10.55
CA ASP A 83 -23.04 -15.05 9.97
C ASP A 83 -21.82 -14.13 10.10
N LEU A 84 -21.92 -12.86 9.69
CA LEU A 84 -20.84 -11.87 9.81
C LEU A 84 -20.44 -11.61 11.28
N GLN A 85 -21.38 -11.70 12.23
CA GLN A 85 -21.05 -11.64 13.65
C GLN A 85 -20.26 -12.86 14.12
N HIS A 86 -20.58 -14.05 13.61
CA HIS A 86 -19.85 -15.26 13.94
C HIS A 86 -18.43 -15.27 13.34
N GLU A 87 -18.29 -14.92 12.05
CA GLU A 87 -16.98 -14.75 11.39
C GLU A 87 -16.11 -13.75 12.15
N GLN A 88 -16.61 -12.55 12.43
CA GLN A 88 -15.88 -11.54 13.19
C GLN A 88 -15.53 -12.00 14.62
N GLN A 89 -16.30 -12.90 15.24
CA GLN A 89 -15.97 -13.41 16.57
C GLN A 89 -14.83 -14.43 16.49
N GLN A 90 -14.83 -15.31 15.48
CA GLN A 90 -13.70 -16.21 15.20
C GLN A 90 -12.42 -15.41 14.91
N GLU A 91 -12.47 -14.40 14.02
CA GLU A 91 -11.32 -13.52 13.72
C GLU A 91 -10.76 -12.84 14.98
N LYS A 92 -11.64 -12.35 15.87
CA LYS A 92 -11.22 -11.75 17.16
C LYS A 92 -10.56 -12.78 18.08
N GLU A 93 -11.06 -14.01 18.11
CA GLU A 93 -10.48 -15.08 18.94
C GLU A 93 -9.11 -15.54 18.43
N ASP A 94 -8.93 -15.67 17.12
CA ASP A 94 -7.63 -15.97 16.48
C ASP A 94 -6.61 -14.83 16.68
N LEU A 95 -7.04 -13.57 16.53
CA LEU A 95 -6.20 -12.41 16.82
C LEU A 95 -5.83 -12.32 18.31
N LEU A 96 -6.75 -12.67 19.22
CA LEU A 96 -6.45 -12.74 20.65
C LEU A 96 -5.55 -13.92 21.00
N GLN A 97 -5.65 -15.06 20.31
CA GLN A 97 -4.74 -16.19 20.48
C GLN A 97 -3.33 -15.83 20.01
N THR A 98 -3.16 -15.29 18.81
CA THR A 98 -1.84 -14.87 18.30
C THR A 98 -1.20 -13.80 19.18
N VAL A 99 -1.97 -12.83 19.70
CA VAL A 99 -1.48 -11.87 20.71
C VAL A 99 -1.01 -12.55 22.01
N ARG A 100 -1.76 -13.54 22.53
CA ARG A 100 -1.35 -14.32 23.72
C ARG A 100 -0.08 -15.13 23.47
N GLU A 101 0.06 -15.75 22.29
CA GLU A 101 1.23 -16.53 21.91
C GLU A 101 2.48 -15.65 21.75
N LEU A 102 2.38 -14.52 21.05
CA LEU A 102 3.46 -13.54 20.91
C LEU A 102 3.85 -12.94 22.28
N THR A 103 2.87 -12.63 23.14
CA THR A 103 3.13 -12.16 24.51
C THR A 103 3.91 -13.19 25.32
N ARG A 104 3.56 -14.48 25.21
CA ARG A 104 4.27 -15.58 25.88
C ARG A 104 5.69 -15.76 25.32
N GLN A 105 5.88 -15.61 24.01
CA GLN A 105 7.21 -15.68 23.39
C GLN A 105 8.10 -14.51 23.85
N LEU A 106 7.57 -13.28 23.90
CA LEU A 106 8.26 -12.10 24.39
C LEU A 106 8.64 -12.24 25.87
N GLN A 107 7.70 -12.69 26.71
CA GLN A 107 7.97 -12.97 28.13
C GLN A 107 9.08 -14.03 28.32
N LEU A 108 9.08 -15.09 27.50
CA LEU A 108 10.13 -16.10 27.52
C LEU A 108 11.50 -15.52 27.10
N GLN A 109 11.53 -14.68 26.06
CA GLN A 109 12.76 -14.01 25.61
C GLN A 109 13.30 -13.06 26.69
N HIS A 110 12.44 -12.25 27.32
CA HIS A 110 12.83 -11.37 28.43
C HIS A 110 13.39 -12.17 29.61
N LEU A 111 12.73 -13.26 30.01
CA LEU A 111 13.23 -14.12 31.10
C LEU A 111 14.58 -14.76 30.77
N VAL A 112 14.84 -15.13 29.51
CA VAL A 112 16.16 -15.61 29.06
C VAL A 112 17.20 -14.49 29.08
N ILE A 113 16.86 -13.26 28.69
CA ILE A 113 17.75 -12.11 28.77
C ILE A 113 18.10 -11.81 30.24
N GLU A 114 17.11 -11.71 31.13
CA GLU A 114 17.29 -11.43 32.56
C GLU A 114 18.10 -12.50 33.31
N SER A 115 18.01 -13.77 32.89
CA SER A 115 18.70 -14.89 33.57
C SER A 115 20.09 -15.22 33.03
N PHE A 116 20.43 -14.81 31.81
CA PHE A 116 21.71 -15.15 31.16
C PHE A 116 22.56 -13.95 30.71
N ILE A 117 22.03 -12.72 30.65
CA ILE A 117 22.76 -11.54 30.14
C ILE A 117 22.91 -10.48 31.24
N PRO A 118 24.13 -10.06 31.61
CA PRO A 118 24.33 -8.97 32.57
C PRO A 118 23.73 -7.64 32.07
N HIS A 119 23.00 -6.92 32.93
CA HIS A 119 22.35 -5.63 32.57
C HIS A 119 23.30 -4.64 31.90
N ALA A 120 24.54 -4.53 32.38
CA ALA A 120 25.55 -3.65 31.82
C ALA A 120 25.98 -3.99 30.38
N ASP A 121 25.66 -5.18 29.85
CA ASP A 121 25.84 -5.52 28.43
C ASP A 121 24.57 -5.30 27.59
N ILE A 122 23.39 -5.35 28.22
CA ILE A 122 22.11 -4.94 27.61
C ILE A 122 22.16 -3.44 27.30
N GLU A 123 22.55 -2.61 28.26
CA GLU A 123 22.71 -1.15 28.11
C GLU A 123 23.63 -0.79 26.92
N LYS A 124 24.72 -1.55 26.72
CA LYS A 124 25.67 -1.37 25.61
C LYS A 124 25.09 -1.78 24.24
N LEU A 125 24.11 -2.69 24.23
CA LEU A 125 23.41 -3.11 23.01
C LEU A 125 22.28 -2.13 22.68
N GLU A 126 21.51 -1.67 23.66
CA GLU A 126 20.47 -0.65 23.50
C GLU A 126 21.06 0.67 22.99
N ALA A 127 22.16 1.16 23.58
CA ALA A 127 22.87 2.34 23.10
C ALA A 127 23.43 2.21 21.66
N ARG A 128 23.49 0.98 21.13
CA ARG A 128 23.94 0.65 19.76
C ARG A 128 22.82 0.35 18.79
N ALA A 129 21.60 0.12 19.28
CA ALA A 129 20.46 -0.26 18.48
C ALA A 129 19.88 0.96 17.76
N VAL A 130 19.72 0.84 16.44
CA VAL A 130 19.10 1.85 15.57
C VAL A 130 18.01 1.15 14.77
N TRP A 131 16.81 1.72 14.78
CA TRP A 131 15.73 1.29 13.91
C TRP A 131 15.98 1.77 12.48
N ASP A 132 15.98 0.84 11.51
CA ASP A 132 15.93 1.15 10.09
C ASP A 132 14.48 1.10 9.62
N GLY A 133 13.91 2.28 9.33
CA GLY A 133 12.53 2.43 8.88
C GLY A 133 12.29 2.01 7.43
N ASP A 134 13.34 1.90 6.59
CA ASP A 134 13.21 1.46 5.20
C ASP A 134 13.22 -0.08 5.09
N ALA A 135 13.73 -0.76 6.12
CA ALA A 135 13.84 -2.23 6.20
C ALA A 135 12.94 -2.88 7.27
N GLU A 136 12.34 -2.08 8.16
CA GLU A 136 11.59 -2.54 9.34
C GLU A 136 12.43 -3.44 10.29
N GLU A 137 13.73 -3.11 10.44
CA GLU A 137 14.71 -3.90 11.19
C GLU A 137 15.46 -3.09 12.25
N TRP A 138 15.77 -3.71 13.39
CA TRP A 138 16.77 -3.20 14.33
C TRP A 138 18.19 -3.56 13.89
N ARG A 139 19.04 -2.56 13.68
CA ARG A 139 20.46 -2.73 13.31
C ARG A 139 21.39 -2.19 14.39
N LEU A 140 22.43 -2.95 14.70
CA LEU A 140 23.44 -2.56 15.68
C LEU A 140 24.59 -1.79 15.01
N ARG A 141 24.88 -0.57 15.48
CA ARG A 141 26.07 0.18 15.04
C ARG A 141 27.36 -0.60 15.32
N PRO A 142 28.36 -0.58 14.41
CA PRO A 142 29.71 -1.07 14.70
C PRO A 142 30.29 -0.47 16.00
N LEU A 143 31.07 -1.26 16.74
CA LEU A 143 31.76 -0.75 17.95
C LEU A 143 32.81 0.33 17.62
N ALA A 144 33.28 0.38 16.37
CA ALA A 144 34.18 1.41 15.86
C ALA A 144 33.52 2.80 15.85
N ASP A 145 32.21 2.87 15.64
CA ASP A 145 31.47 4.14 15.47
C ASP A 145 30.97 4.68 16.82
N MET A 146 30.75 3.80 17.80
CA MET A 146 30.49 4.17 19.20
C MET A 146 31.74 4.63 19.94
N ARG A 147 32.93 4.24 19.45
CA ARG A 147 34.16 4.92 19.82
C ARG A 147 34.17 6.27 19.12
N GLU A 148 33.68 7.29 19.83
CA GLU A 148 33.90 8.67 19.42
C GLU A 148 35.40 8.91 19.15
N ARG A 149 35.64 9.78 18.18
CA ARG A 149 36.93 9.97 17.48
C ARG A 149 38.11 10.24 18.41
N GLU A 150 37.82 10.68 19.62
CA GLU A 150 38.72 10.86 20.77
C GLU A 150 39.51 9.60 21.16
N SER A 151 38.96 8.41 20.90
CA SER A 151 39.66 7.13 21.11
C SER A 151 40.02 6.39 19.82
N ALA A 152 40.08 7.12 18.70
CA ALA A 152 40.89 6.71 17.56
C ALA A 152 42.38 6.80 17.96
N LEU A 153 42.86 5.75 18.63
CA LEU A 153 44.24 5.61 19.12
C LEU A 153 45.23 5.59 17.95
N GLN A 154 45.54 6.79 17.45
CA GLN A 154 46.76 7.11 16.71
C GLN A 154 47.92 6.46 17.46
N ARG A 155 48.56 5.46 16.83
CA ARG A 155 49.72 4.78 17.44
C ARG A 155 50.77 5.87 17.69
N PRO A 156 51.31 6.00 18.93
CA PRO A 156 52.15 7.14 19.27
C PRO A 156 53.33 7.23 18.31
N VAL A 157 53.39 8.34 17.57
CA VAL A 157 54.41 8.58 16.54
C VAL A 157 55.73 8.85 17.25
N SER A 158 56.64 7.89 17.21
CA SER A 158 57.93 7.93 17.91
C SER A 158 58.87 9.02 17.40
N HIS A 159 58.72 9.43 16.14
CA HIS A 159 59.47 10.53 15.55
C HIS A 159 58.68 11.11 14.37
N PRO A 160 58.52 12.43 14.21
CA PRO A 160 57.60 13.02 13.21
C PRO A 160 57.87 12.63 11.75
N TRP A 161 59.11 12.22 11.44
CA TRP A 161 59.61 12.00 10.09
C TRP A 161 59.89 10.53 9.76
N LEU A 162 59.73 9.60 10.72
CA LEU A 162 59.97 8.17 10.49
C LEU A 162 58.63 7.42 10.41
N HIS A 163 58.44 6.64 9.35
CA HIS A 163 57.24 5.83 9.14
C HIS A 163 57.08 4.68 10.16
N ARG A 164 58.10 4.39 10.98
CA ARG A 164 58.13 3.31 11.99
C ARG A 164 58.99 3.69 13.20
N PRO A 165 58.69 3.16 14.41
CA PRO A 165 59.61 3.26 15.55
C PRO A 165 60.85 2.39 15.35
N THR A 166 62.01 3.04 15.23
CA THR A 166 63.34 2.42 15.22
C THR A 166 64.10 2.80 16.49
N CYS A 167 64.91 1.87 17.03
CA CYS A 167 65.87 2.21 18.08
C CYS A 167 67.13 2.88 17.49
N LEU A 168 67.91 3.60 18.31
CA LEU A 168 69.14 4.29 17.87
C LEU A 168 70.12 3.34 17.17
N PHE A 169 70.36 2.16 17.75
CA PHE A 169 71.21 1.11 17.18
C PHE A 169 70.77 0.64 15.77
N ALA A 170 69.46 0.55 15.52
CA ALA A 170 68.95 0.24 14.17
C ALA A 170 69.12 1.44 13.21
N SER A 171 68.95 2.67 13.71
CA SER A 171 69.18 3.88 12.92
C SER A 171 70.66 3.99 12.48
N GLU A 172 71.59 3.78 13.40
CA GLU A 172 73.04 3.78 13.15
C GLU A 172 73.42 2.70 12.11
N LEU A 173 73.02 1.44 12.34
CA LEU A 173 73.30 0.32 11.41
C LEU A 173 72.51 0.36 10.09
N SER A 174 71.58 1.31 9.91
CA SER A 174 70.92 1.56 8.63
C SER A 174 71.68 2.55 7.73
N HIS A 175 72.58 3.35 8.32
CA HIS A 175 73.46 4.31 7.64
C HIS A 175 74.88 3.76 7.41
N ASP A 176 75.30 2.72 8.16
CA ASP A 176 76.57 2.03 7.92
C ASP A 176 76.56 1.28 6.56
N GLN A 177 77.21 1.88 5.56
CA GLN A 177 77.45 1.28 4.25
C GLN A 177 78.46 0.12 4.32
N ALA A 178 79.45 0.16 5.21
CA ALA A 178 80.54 -0.81 5.25
C ALA A 178 80.07 -2.21 5.67
N ALA A 179 79.02 -2.30 6.50
CA ALA A 179 78.34 -3.55 6.84
C ALA A 179 77.38 -4.09 5.74
N GLY A 180 77.46 -3.57 4.51
CA GLY A 180 76.57 -3.93 3.40
C GLY A 180 75.22 -3.22 3.45
N GLY A 181 75.19 -1.96 3.91
CA GLY A 181 74.03 -1.07 3.85
C GLY A 181 72.75 -1.67 4.45
N GLY A 182 72.74 -1.89 5.77
CA GLY A 182 71.84 -2.80 6.49
C GLY A 182 70.34 -2.74 6.18
N LEU A 183 69.91 -3.36 5.06
CA LEU A 183 68.52 -3.40 4.58
C LEU A 183 67.51 -3.86 5.65
N ARG A 184 67.93 -4.78 6.53
CA ARG A 184 67.19 -5.31 7.68
C ARG A 184 66.82 -4.27 8.76
N PHE A 185 67.46 -3.09 8.74
CA PHE A 185 67.29 -2.03 9.73
C PHE A 185 66.79 -0.70 9.14
N ARG A 186 66.66 -0.58 7.82
CA ARG A 186 66.05 0.61 7.18
C ARG A 186 64.56 0.66 7.54
N ALA A 187 64.05 1.86 7.86
CA ALA A 187 62.63 2.05 8.14
C ALA A 187 61.75 1.89 6.89
N ASP A 188 62.33 2.20 5.72
CA ASP A 188 61.66 2.32 4.43
C ASP A 188 62.22 1.36 3.39
N ASN A 189 61.34 0.82 2.54
CA ASN A 189 61.66 -0.15 1.50
C ASN A 189 62.28 0.51 0.25
N LEU A 190 63.19 1.47 0.45
CA LEU A 190 63.86 2.21 -0.62
C LEU A 190 65.36 1.88 -0.62
N LEU A 191 65.83 1.37 -1.77
CA LEU A 191 67.26 1.17 -2.04
C LEU A 191 67.88 2.53 -2.31
N ALA A 192 68.78 2.98 -1.42
CA ALA A 192 69.72 4.02 -1.76
C ALA A 192 70.83 3.38 -2.60
N LEU A 193 70.89 3.74 -3.87
CA LEU A 193 71.99 3.39 -4.77
C LEU A 193 72.94 4.60 -4.81
N ASP A 194 74.24 4.35 -4.81
CA ASP A 194 75.22 5.42 -5.00
C ASP A 194 75.08 6.00 -6.42
N LEU A 195 75.21 7.31 -6.55
CA LEU A 195 75.13 8.00 -7.84
C LEU A 195 76.45 7.84 -8.58
N ASP A 196 76.44 7.07 -9.67
CA ASP A 196 77.58 6.95 -10.57
C ASP A 196 77.80 8.30 -11.30
N LEU A 197 78.87 9.03 -10.95
CA LEU A 197 79.23 10.27 -11.63
C LEU A 197 79.96 9.93 -12.94
N PRO A 198 79.60 10.56 -14.08
CA PRO A 198 80.25 10.26 -15.35
C PRO A 198 81.75 10.58 -15.31
N GLU A 199 82.55 9.75 -15.98
CA GLU A 199 84.00 9.97 -16.08
C GLU A 199 84.33 11.35 -16.64
N ARG A 200 85.47 11.91 -16.20
CA ARG A 200 85.82 13.31 -16.42
C ARG A 200 86.12 13.59 -17.90
N THR A 201 85.14 14.16 -18.62
CA THR A 201 85.21 14.42 -20.07
C THR A 201 86.16 15.55 -20.49
N THR A 202 86.87 16.17 -19.54
CA THR A 202 87.90 17.18 -19.82
C THR A 202 89.29 16.54 -19.91
N ALA A 203 89.89 16.59 -21.10
CA ALA A 203 91.32 16.32 -21.27
C ALA A 203 92.15 17.45 -20.62
N ASP A 204 93.26 17.10 -19.98
CA ASP A 204 94.21 18.09 -19.45
C ASP A 204 95.05 18.69 -20.59
N TYR A 205 95.41 19.96 -20.47
CA TYR A 205 96.10 20.72 -21.51
C TYR A 205 97.62 20.79 -21.23
N GLU A 206 98.40 19.96 -21.93
CA GLU A 206 99.86 19.93 -21.76
C GLU A 206 100.53 21.13 -22.45
N VAL A 207 101.38 21.84 -21.70
CA VAL A 207 101.87 23.19 -22.08
C VAL A 207 103.08 23.15 -23.03
N ASP A 208 103.68 21.99 -23.25
CA ASP A 208 104.92 21.86 -24.03
C ASP A 208 104.71 21.72 -25.55
N ASP A 209 103.48 21.42 -26.02
CA ASP A 209 103.12 21.43 -27.45
C ASP A 209 102.81 22.85 -28.00
N LEU A 210 102.84 23.89 -27.15
CA LEU A 210 102.63 25.26 -27.60
C LEU A 210 103.86 25.80 -28.33
N GLN A 211 103.65 26.21 -29.58
CA GLN A 211 104.66 26.88 -30.40
C GLN A 211 105.34 28.02 -29.63
N PRO A 212 106.68 28.21 -29.76
CA PRO A 212 107.45 29.09 -28.90
C PRO A 212 106.96 30.55 -28.93
N ASN A 213 106.38 31.00 -30.05
CA ASN A 213 105.78 32.33 -30.18
C ASN A 213 104.52 32.50 -29.31
N VAL A 214 103.70 31.45 -29.19
CA VAL A 214 102.49 31.45 -28.33
C VAL A 214 102.90 31.34 -26.86
N ARG A 215 103.91 30.50 -26.55
CA ARG A 215 104.51 30.43 -25.20
C ARG A 215 105.13 31.77 -24.78
N ALA A 216 105.77 32.48 -25.70
CA ALA A 216 106.28 33.83 -25.48
C ALA A 216 105.15 34.84 -25.22
N ALA A 217 104.10 34.83 -26.05
CA ALA A 217 102.93 35.70 -25.88
C ALA A 217 102.21 35.45 -24.55
N LEU A 218 102.02 34.18 -24.15
CA LEU A 218 101.49 33.81 -22.84
C LEU A 218 102.42 34.23 -21.70
N SER A 219 103.74 34.10 -21.85
CA SER A 219 104.70 34.57 -20.82
C SER A 219 104.73 36.09 -20.67
N ALA A 220 104.37 36.84 -21.72
CA ALA A 220 104.17 38.28 -21.66
C ALA A 220 102.81 38.63 -21.04
N ALA A 221 101.74 37.91 -21.37
CA ALA A 221 100.42 38.08 -20.73
C ALA A 221 100.41 37.67 -19.24
N LEU A 222 101.35 36.83 -18.81
CA LEU A 222 101.59 36.48 -17.41
C LEU A 222 102.49 37.47 -16.65
N GLN A 223 102.97 38.54 -17.30
CA GLN A 223 103.59 39.68 -16.62
C GLN A 223 102.51 40.70 -16.27
N THR A 224 101.84 40.48 -15.14
CA THR A 224 100.98 41.48 -14.48
C THR A 224 101.85 42.67 -14.02
N GLU A 225 101.39 43.92 -13.99
CA GLU A 225 100.03 44.50 -14.00
C GLU A 225 99.93 45.57 -15.12
N GLU A 226 98.77 45.88 -15.72
CA GLU A 226 97.77 46.87 -15.27
C GLU A 226 96.32 46.51 -15.75
N GLU A 227 95.30 47.19 -15.22
CA GLU A 227 93.87 46.81 -15.15
C GLU A 227 93.08 46.62 -16.47
N ILE A 228 92.21 45.60 -16.53
CA ILE A 228 91.03 45.51 -17.44
C ILE A 228 89.87 44.73 -16.76
N GLU A 229 88.67 45.31 -16.66
CA GLU A 229 87.41 44.68 -16.15
C GLU A 229 86.34 44.55 -17.27
N LEU A 230 85.49 43.50 -17.27
CA LEU A 230 84.28 43.34 -18.12
C LEU A 230 83.20 42.40 -17.51
N GLU A 231 81.92 42.54 -17.92
CA GLU A 231 80.69 41.92 -17.33
C GLU A 231 79.75 41.20 -18.36
N ALA A 232 78.81 40.31 -17.94
CA ALA A 232 77.55 39.80 -18.59
C ALA A 232 76.98 38.56 -17.81
N GLU A 233 75.66 38.23 -17.60
CA GLU A 233 74.39 38.12 -18.39
C GLU A 233 74.20 36.80 -19.23
N GLU A 234 73.06 36.06 -19.31
CA GLU A 234 71.73 35.96 -18.60
C GLU A 234 70.93 34.69 -19.10
N ASN A 235 69.69 34.42 -18.60
CA ASN A 235 68.48 33.84 -19.26
C ASN A 235 67.83 32.43 -18.93
N LEU A 236 66.58 32.22 -19.42
CA LEU A 236 65.47 31.31 -18.95
C LEU A 236 64.79 30.47 -20.12
N PRO A 237 63.59 29.77 -20.10
CA PRO A 237 62.46 29.60 -19.13
C PRO A 237 61.81 28.16 -18.95
N ASN A 238 60.52 27.89 -19.31
CA ASN A 238 59.59 26.86 -18.71
C ASN A 238 58.28 26.54 -19.55
N MET A 239 57.58 25.36 -19.44
CA MET A 239 56.11 25.17 -19.77
C MET A 239 55.38 23.80 -19.42
N VAL A 240 54.01 23.70 -19.57
CA VAL A 240 53.05 22.64 -19.04
C VAL A 240 51.70 22.50 -19.84
N ARG A 241 50.92 21.34 -19.88
CA ARG A 241 49.38 21.19 -19.90
C ARG A 241 48.71 19.78 -20.23
N SER A 242 47.35 19.66 -20.22
CA SER A 242 46.42 18.45 -20.20
C SER A 242 45.37 18.34 -21.39
N ASN A 243 44.26 17.53 -21.53
CA ASN A 243 43.18 16.90 -20.69
C ASN A 243 42.33 15.74 -21.40
N ALA A 244 41.15 15.26 -20.89
CA ALA A 244 40.42 13.98 -21.27
C ALA A 244 38.83 14.02 -21.62
N PRO A 245 37.92 12.97 -21.53
CA PRO A 245 36.93 12.57 -22.62
C PRO A 245 35.38 12.25 -22.28
N PRO A 246 34.50 11.71 -23.21
CA PRO A 246 33.00 11.47 -23.04
C PRO A 246 32.30 10.09 -23.46
N PRO A 247 30.95 9.85 -23.27
CA PRO A 247 30.21 8.51 -23.33
C PRO A 247 28.78 8.37 -24.05
N HIS A 248 28.01 7.23 -23.94
CA HIS A 248 26.67 6.91 -24.61
C HIS A 248 25.60 6.00 -23.83
N LYS A 249 24.40 5.64 -24.40
CA LYS A 249 23.13 5.04 -23.77
C LYS A 249 22.30 3.97 -24.58
N ALA A 250 21.28 3.24 -24.01
CA ALA A 250 20.16 2.47 -24.68
C ALA A 250 18.96 1.98 -23.76
N GLU A 251 17.77 1.52 -24.28
CA GLU A 251 16.47 1.26 -23.53
C GLU A 251 15.56 -0.02 -23.94
N PRO A 252 14.16 -0.10 -24.06
CA PRO A 252 13.32 -1.21 -23.44
C PRO A 252 12.08 -1.89 -24.21
N SER A 253 11.37 -2.92 -23.64
CA SER A 253 10.02 -3.52 -24.05
C SER A 253 9.44 -4.60 -23.04
N GLY A 254 8.22 -5.23 -23.05
CA GLY A 254 6.89 -5.03 -23.71
C GLY A 254 5.77 -6.17 -23.65
N GLN A 255 4.64 -5.99 -22.89
CA GLN A 255 3.23 -6.59 -22.99
C GLN A 255 2.80 -8.06 -22.56
N ARG A 256 1.48 -8.43 -22.69
CA ARG A 256 0.66 -9.39 -21.84
C ARG A 256 -0.66 -9.97 -22.49
N PRO A 257 -1.20 -11.20 -22.17
CA PRO A 257 -2.69 -11.45 -22.23
C PRO A 257 -3.43 -12.58 -21.37
N ARG A 258 -4.61 -12.22 -20.79
CA ARG A 258 -5.97 -12.87 -20.55
C ARG A 258 -6.34 -14.40 -20.37
N ARG A 259 -6.88 -14.76 -19.17
CA ARG A 259 -8.33 -15.06 -18.73
C ARG A 259 -9.21 -16.26 -19.24
N LYS A 260 -9.85 -17.08 -18.33
CA LYS A 260 -11.30 -17.55 -18.34
C LYS A 260 -11.78 -18.56 -17.21
N LYS A 261 -12.93 -18.27 -16.53
CA LYS A 261 -14.15 -19.06 -16.07
C LYS A 261 -14.06 -20.55 -15.55
N LYS A 262 -14.99 -21.14 -14.75
CA LYS A 262 -16.38 -20.81 -14.26
C LYS A 262 -16.85 -21.66 -13.02
N ALA A 263 -17.85 -21.14 -12.26
CA ALA A 263 -19.02 -21.83 -11.63
C ALA A 263 -18.85 -22.80 -10.42
N ALA A 264 -19.89 -23.22 -9.66
CA ALA A 264 -21.18 -22.61 -9.18
C ALA A 264 -22.01 -23.62 -8.31
N ALA A 265 -22.89 -23.15 -7.39
CA ALA A 265 -23.92 -23.96 -6.68
C ALA A 265 -25.13 -23.09 -6.22
N ARG A 266 -26.26 -23.71 -5.81
CA ARG A 266 -27.53 -23.04 -5.40
C ARG A 266 -28.52 -24.05 -4.78
N SER A 267 -29.02 -23.84 -3.55
CA SER A 267 -30.00 -24.75 -2.90
C SER A 267 -30.68 -24.14 -1.65
N GLU A 268 -31.87 -23.54 -1.81
CA GLU A 268 -32.67 -23.03 -0.67
C GLU A 268 -34.13 -22.68 -1.08
N ALA A 269 -34.68 -23.42 -2.05
CA ALA A 269 -35.97 -23.10 -2.67
C ALA A 269 -37.17 -23.86 -2.08
N GLU A 270 -36.94 -24.74 -1.10
CA GLU A 270 -37.90 -25.78 -0.70
C GLU A 270 -38.55 -25.52 0.68
N GLU A 271 -37.90 -24.76 1.58
CA GLU A 271 -38.44 -24.47 2.93
C GLU A 271 -39.64 -23.50 2.92
N LEU A 272 -39.70 -22.57 1.96
CA LEU A 272 -40.75 -21.56 1.88
C LEU A 272 -42.14 -22.12 1.59
N ASP A 273 -42.24 -23.31 1.00
CA ASP A 273 -43.52 -23.96 0.69
C ASP A 273 -44.08 -24.72 1.92
N VAL A 274 -43.20 -25.18 2.83
CA VAL A 274 -43.58 -25.81 4.10
C VAL A 274 -44.25 -24.79 5.04
N LEU A 275 -43.68 -23.59 5.14
CA LEU A 275 -44.25 -22.49 5.94
C LEU A 275 -45.56 -21.92 5.37
N LEU A 276 -45.86 -22.15 4.09
CA LEU A 276 -47.10 -21.69 3.44
C LEU A 276 -48.19 -22.77 3.31
N SER A 277 -47.85 -24.05 3.43
CA SER A 277 -48.79 -25.18 3.32
C SER A 277 -49.46 -25.59 4.65
N GLY A 278 -49.02 -25.04 5.78
CA GLY A 278 -49.85 -24.87 6.98
C GLY A 278 -50.19 -26.15 7.76
N ARG A 279 -49.17 -26.82 8.32
CA ARG A 279 -49.39 -27.80 9.41
C ARG A 279 -48.23 -27.83 10.43
N ALA A 280 -48.19 -26.82 11.29
CA ALA A 280 -47.52 -26.91 12.58
C ALA A 280 -48.58 -27.23 13.65
N GLU A 281 -48.30 -28.18 14.55
CA GLU A 281 -49.19 -28.49 15.68
C GLU A 281 -48.85 -27.60 16.90
N GLU A 282 -49.75 -27.53 17.88
CA GLU A 282 -49.70 -26.53 18.95
C GLU A 282 -48.63 -26.82 20.01
N GLU A 283 -47.69 -25.88 20.21
CA GLU A 283 -47.12 -25.59 21.53
C GLU A 283 -46.65 -24.12 21.59
N ALA A 284 -46.89 -23.42 22.70
CA ALA A 284 -46.75 -21.96 22.79
C ALA A 284 -46.04 -21.49 24.08
N PRO A 285 -44.96 -20.69 23.97
CA PRO A 285 -44.35 -19.97 25.09
C PRO A 285 -44.93 -18.54 25.25
N ALA A 286 -44.58 -17.88 26.37
CA ALA A 286 -45.28 -16.71 26.90
C ALA A 286 -44.84 -15.33 26.36
N GLU A 287 -45.57 -14.29 26.77
CA GLU A 287 -45.50 -12.91 26.30
C GLU A 287 -44.19 -12.17 26.67
N GLU A 288 -43.58 -11.48 25.69
CA GLU A 288 -42.46 -10.56 25.92
C GLU A 288 -42.94 -9.12 26.14
N VAL A 289 -42.49 -8.48 27.23
CA VAL A 289 -42.82 -7.08 27.56
C VAL A 289 -41.70 -6.15 27.10
N PHE A 290 -41.99 -5.31 26.10
CA PHE A 290 -41.07 -4.27 25.63
C PHE A 290 -40.86 -3.15 26.67
N PRO A 291 -39.63 -2.63 26.87
CA PRO A 291 -39.35 -1.56 27.81
C PRO A 291 -39.69 -0.16 27.25
N GLU A 292 -40.36 0.68 28.06
CA GLU A 292 -40.67 2.07 27.70
C GLU A 292 -39.44 2.99 27.70
N ALA A 293 -39.41 3.93 26.74
CA ALA A 293 -38.34 4.92 26.62
C ALA A 293 -38.46 6.05 27.65
N ARG A 294 -37.43 6.23 28.50
CA ARG A 294 -37.36 7.35 29.46
C ARG A 294 -36.98 8.66 28.77
N GLY A 295 -37.94 9.58 28.66
CA GLY A 295 -37.74 10.91 28.12
C GLY A 295 -36.85 11.83 28.98
N LEU A 296 -36.22 12.81 28.34
CA LEU A 296 -35.32 13.80 28.97
C LEU A 296 -36.10 14.82 29.82
N GLY A 297 -35.99 14.71 31.15
CA GLY A 297 -36.56 15.67 32.11
C GLY A 297 -35.57 16.79 32.48
N GLY A 298 -35.89 18.04 32.12
CA GLY A 298 -35.09 19.21 32.49
C GLY A 298 -35.10 19.50 34.00
N GLY A 299 -33.96 19.94 34.54
CA GLY A 299 -33.73 20.00 35.99
C GLY A 299 -34.41 21.14 36.76
N ARG A 300 -34.31 21.08 38.09
CA ARG A 300 -34.58 22.19 39.02
C ARG A 300 -33.58 22.20 40.17
N ARG A 301 -33.33 23.40 40.70
CA ARG A 301 -32.36 23.68 41.78
C ARG A 301 -32.82 23.10 43.13
N ARG A 302 -31.85 22.70 43.96
CA ARG A 302 -31.65 23.25 45.31
C ARG A 302 -30.16 23.33 45.60
#